data_AF-A0A4Q2YK80-F1
#
_entry.id   AF-A0A4Q2YK80-F1
#
_cell.length_a   1.000
_cell.length_b   1.000
_cell.length_c   1.000
_cell.angle_alpha   90.00
_cell.angle_beta   90.00
_cell.angle_gamma   90.00
#
_symmetry.space_group_name_H-M   'P 1'
#
loop_
_entity.id
_entity.type
_entity.pdbx_description
1 polymer ?
#
loop_
_entity_poly.entity_id
_entity_poly.type
_entity_poly.pdbx_seq_one_letter_code
_entity_poly.pdbx_strand_id
1 'polypeptide(L)'
;MVIALLLGLITVVFMGLGSYRKGADKAKCKMQLAAVQKAVRSQANMQNLNIGAAMTSATVFGPGLTMENAPVCPAGGAYTWSATLPAMGTPYGTCDYTDGATTPTTHALAAAEVADW
;
A
#
# COMPACT_ATOMS: atom_id res chain seq x y z
N MET A 1 -29.47 22.87 -28.34
CA MET A 1 -28.23 23.43 -27.74
C MET A 1 -27.94 22.88 -26.35
N VAL A 2 -28.96 22.58 -25.52
CA VAL A 2 -28.75 22.03 -24.16
C VAL A 2 -28.27 20.56 -24.18
N ILE A 3 -28.81 19.72 -25.08
CA ILE A 3 -28.43 18.30 -25.18
C ILE A 3 -26.96 18.11 -25.53
N ALA A 4 -26.41 18.90 -26.46
CA ALA A 4 -25.00 18.82 -26.83
C ALA A 4 -24.07 19.18 -25.66
N LEU A 5 -24.49 20.13 -24.81
CA LEU A 5 -23.76 20.56 -23.62
C LEU A 5 -23.74 19.46 -22.54
N LEU A 6 -24.88 18.80 -22.31
CA LEU A 6 -24.98 17.68 -21.37
C LEU A 6 -24.12 16.49 -21.81
N LEU A 7 -24.15 16.11 -23.08
CA LEU A 7 -23.34 15.02 -23.61
C LEU A 7 -21.84 15.33 -23.52
N GLY A 8 -21.44 16.58 -23.80
CA GLY A 8 -20.06 17.03 -23.66
C GLY A 8 -19.54 16.99 -22.21
N LEU A 9 -20.39 17.29 -21.22
CA LEU A 9 -20.00 17.21 -19.82
C LEU A 9 -19.83 15.75 -19.36
N ILE A 10 -20.74 14.87 -19.79
CA ILE A 10 -20.73 13.46 -19.42
C ILE A 10 -19.46 12.74 -19.93
N THR A 11 -18.97 13.05 -21.14
CA THR A 11 -17.76 12.42 -21.70
C THR A 11 -16.50 12.75 -20.89
N VAL A 12 -16.33 14.01 -20.48
CA VAL A 12 -15.17 14.44 -19.68
C VAL A 12 -15.19 13.81 -18.29
N VAL A 13 -16.38 13.67 -17.68
CA VAL A 13 -16.54 13.00 -16.38
C VAL A 13 -16.08 11.55 -16.46
N PHE A 14 -16.53 10.78 -17.47
CA PHE A 14 -16.13 9.39 -17.61
C PHE A 14 -14.62 9.22 -17.82
N MET A 15 -13.98 10.12 -18.56
CA MET A 15 -12.52 10.12 -18.72
C MET A 15 -11.80 10.39 -17.38
N GLY A 16 -12.32 11.33 -16.57
CA GLY A 16 -11.73 11.68 -15.28
C GLY A 16 -11.87 10.60 -14.21
N LEU A 17 -12.99 9.86 -14.19
CA LEU A 17 -13.27 8.83 -13.18
C LEU A 17 -12.25 7.67 -13.20
N GLY A 18 -11.79 7.27 -14.39
CA GLY A 18 -10.79 6.20 -14.52
C GLY A 18 -9.45 6.55 -13.89
N SER A 19 -8.94 7.75 -14.15
CA SER A 19 -7.69 8.25 -13.56
C SER A 19 -7.83 8.47 -12.05
N TYR A 20 -8.99 8.96 -11.60
CA TYR A 20 -9.26 9.15 -10.18
C TYR A 20 -9.24 7.83 -9.42
N ARG A 21 -9.90 6.79 -9.96
CA ARG A 21 -9.93 5.46 -9.34
C ARG A 21 -8.53 4.86 -9.20
N LYS A 22 -7.72 4.92 -10.25
CA LYS A 22 -6.32 4.47 -10.23
C LYS A 22 -5.50 5.19 -9.16
N GLY A 23 -5.62 6.51 -9.08
CA GLY A 23 -4.94 7.31 -8.05
C GLY A 23 -5.40 6.96 -6.64
N ALA A 24 -6.70 6.74 -6.43
CA ALA A 24 -7.26 6.34 -5.14
C ALA A 24 -6.79 4.93 -4.73
N ASP A 25 -6.74 3.98 -5.65
CA ASP A 25 -6.27 2.61 -5.39
C ASP A 25 -4.78 2.60 -5.03
N LYS A 26 -3.96 3.42 -5.71
CA LYS A 26 -2.55 3.64 -5.36
C LYS A 26 -2.39 4.20 -3.96
N ALA A 27 -3.14 5.25 -3.61
CA ALA A 27 -3.08 5.86 -2.29
C ALA A 27 -3.48 4.88 -1.19
N LYS A 28 -4.61 4.16 -1.37
CA LYS A 28 -5.06 3.12 -0.44
C LYS A 28 -4.02 2.01 -0.25
N CYS A 29 -3.41 1.55 -1.35
CA CYS A 29 -2.37 0.53 -1.29
C CYS A 29 -1.16 0.98 -0.45
N LYS A 30 -0.69 2.22 -0.65
CA LYS A 30 0.40 2.79 0.15
C LYS A 30 0.01 3.03 1.61
N MET A 31 -1.23 3.44 1.88
CA MET A 31 -1.74 3.60 3.25
C MET A 31 -1.80 2.26 4.00
N GLN A 32 -2.19 1.18 3.33
CA GLN A 32 -2.16 -0.16 3.92
C GLN A 32 -0.72 -0.58 4.27
N LEU A 33 0.24 -0.37 3.38
CA LEU A 33 1.66 -0.66 3.66
C LEU A 33 2.19 0.17 4.83
N ALA A 34 1.85 1.46 4.90
CA ALA A 34 2.22 2.32 6.02
C ALA A 34 1.58 1.88 7.35
N ALA A 35 0.32 1.45 7.32
CA ALA A 35 -0.35 0.91 8.50
C ALA A 35 0.35 -0.36 9.00
N VAL A 36 0.75 -1.27 8.10
CA VAL A 36 1.52 -2.46 8.47
C VAL A 36 2.87 -2.08 9.06
N GLN A 37 3.60 -1.15 8.45
CA GLN A 37 4.88 -0.68 8.97
C GLN A 37 4.74 -0.18 10.41
N LYS A 38 3.73 0.67 10.69
CA LYS A 38 3.47 1.21 12.02
C LYS A 38 3.10 0.10 13.02
N ALA A 39 2.29 -0.86 12.60
CA ALA A 39 1.92 -2.01 13.42
C ALA A 39 3.14 -2.88 13.79
N VAL A 40 3.97 -3.23 12.80
CA VAL A 40 5.23 -3.98 12.98
C VAL A 40 6.18 -3.27 13.95
N ARG A 41 6.34 -1.95 13.81
CA ARG A 41 7.17 -1.15 14.73
C ARG A 41 6.59 -1.13 16.16
N SER A 42 5.27 -1.02 16.28
CA SER A 42 4.59 -1.12 17.57
C SER A 42 4.81 -2.48 18.22
N GLN A 43 4.66 -3.58 17.46
CA GLN A 43 4.91 -4.93 17.94
C GLN A 43 6.36 -5.11 18.41
N ALA A 44 7.33 -4.65 17.61
CA ALA A 44 8.74 -4.72 17.98
C ALA A 44 9.02 -3.99 19.31
N ASN A 45 8.39 -2.84 19.54
CA ASN A 45 8.54 -2.11 20.79
C ASN A 45 7.88 -2.85 21.97
N MET A 46 6.68 -3.39 21.78
CA MET A 46 5.96 -4.14 22.83
C MET A 46 6.67 -5.44 23.23
N GLN A 47 7.38 -6.06 22.29
CA GLN A 47 8.09 -7.33 22.49
C GLN A 47 9.61 -7.17 22.70
N ASN A 48 10.11 -5.93 22.77
CA ASN A 48 11.54 -5.63 22.91
C ASN A 48 12.42 -6.33 21.85
N LEU A 49 11.95 -6.33 20.59
CA LEU A 49 12.67 -6.95 19.47
C LEU A 49 13.66 -5.98 18.84
N ASN A 50 14.88 -6.46 18.58
CA ASN A 50 15.90 -5.72 17.86
C ASN A 50 15.70 -5.83 16.34
N ILE A 51 16.28 -4.87 15.60
CA ILE A 51 16.38 -4.94 14.13
C ILE A 51 17.03 -6.27 13.72
N GLY A 52 16.47 -6.92 12.71
CA GLY A 52 16.91 -8.24 12.24
C GLY A 52 16.30 -9.42 13.01
N ALA A 53 15.54 -9.19 14.09
CA ALA A 53 14.77 -10.25 14.74
C ALA A 53 13.75 -10.87 13.78
N ALA A 54 13.46 -12.16 13.95
CA ALA A 54 12.49 -12.88 13.15
C ALA A 54 11.09 -12.26 13.32
N MET A 55 10.50 -11.83 12.21
CA MET A 55 9.18 -11.23 12.15
C MET A 55 8.59 -11.58 10.79
N THR A 56 7.99 -12.77 10.73
CA THR A 56 7.39 -13.29 9.51
C THR A 56 5.96 -12.79 9.38
N SER A 57 5.40 -12.83 8.17
CA SER A 57 3.99 -12.49 7.95
C SER A 57 3.04 -13.29 8.85
N ALA A 58 3.37 -14.55 9.18
CA ALA A 58 2.58 -15.41 10.07
C ALA A 58 2.59 -14.97 11.54
N THR A 59 3.56 -14.16 11.97
CA THR A 59 3.62 -13.61 13.34
C THR A 59 3.02 -12.21 13.45
N VAL A 60 2.72 -11.57 12.31
CA VAL A 60 2.17 -10.22 12.23
C VAL A 60 0.68 -10.25 11.88
N PHE A 61 0.27 -11.15 10.99
CA PHE A 61 -1.11 -11.24 10.49
C PHE A 61 -1.81 -12.51 10.98
N GLY A 62 -2.98 -12.35 11.60
CA GLY A 62 -3.86 -13.44 12.00
C GLY A 62 -4.60 -13.16 13.31
N PRO A 63 -5.50 -14.08 13.72
CA PRO A 63 -6.32 -13.91 14.91
C PRO A 63 -5.50 -13.64 16.17
N GLY A 64 -5.72 -12.50 16.83
CA GLY A 64 -5.02 -12.12 18.07
C GLY A 64 -3.55 -11.74 17.89
N LEU A 65 -3.10 -11.55 16.65
CA LEU A 65 -1.80 -10.98 16.32
C LEU A 65 -1.92 -9.46 16.13
N THR A 66 -0.82 -8.81 15.74
CA THR A 66 -0.76 -7.34 15.62
C THR A 66 -1.75 -6.78 14.60
N MET A 67 -2.05 -7.55 13.55
CA MET A 67 -3.16 -7.28 12.65
C MET A 67 -4.00 -8.54 12.46
N GLU A 68 -5.31 -8.41 12.62
CA GLU A 68 -6.25 -9.54 12.51
C GLU A 68 -6.31 -10.14 11.10
N ASN A 69 -6.08 -9.31 10.07
CA ASN A 69 -6.12 -9.73 8.67
C ASN A 69 -4.95 -9.12 7.89
N ALA A 70 -4.38 -9.93 6.99
CA ALA A 70 -3.43 -9.43 6.01
C ALA A 70 -4.16 -8.51 5.00
N PRO A 71 -3.63 -7.31 4.70
CA PRO A 71 -4.26 -6.43 3.73
C PRO A 71 -4.18 -7.01 2.32
N VAL A 72 -5.15 -6.64 1.48
CA VAL A 72 -5.19 -6.99 0.05
C VAL A 72 -5.10 -5.70 -0.76
N CYS A 73 -4.28 -5.70 -1.81
CA CYS A 73 -4.14 -4.54 -2.68
C CYS A 73 -5.46 -4.28 -3.42
N PRO A 74 -6.03 -3.06 -3.35
CA PRO A 74 -7.29 -2.74 -4.03
C PRO A 74 -7.19 -2.78 -5.56
N ALA A 75 -5.97 -2.65 -6.10
CA ALA A 75 -5.71 -2.73 -7.54
C ALA A 75 -5.41 -4.17 -8.02
N GLY A 76 -5.34 -5.15 -7.11
CA GLY A 76 -5.08 -6.55 -7.44
C GLY A 76 -3.59 -6.97 -7.44
N GLY A 77 -2.69 -6.13 -6.93
CA GLY A 77 -1.29 -6.52 -6.69
C GLY A 77 -1.12 -7.47 -5.50
N ALA A 78 -0.01 -8.19 -5.49
CA ALA A 78 0.44 -9.00 -4.37
C ALA A 78 1.36 -8.19 -3.45
N TYR A 79 1.15 -8.33 -2.14
CA TYR A 79 2.07 -7.83 -1.14
C TYR A 79 3.13 -8.87 -0.78
N THR A 80 4.38 -8.44 -0.77
CA THR A 80 5.51 -9.25 -0.29
C THR A 80 6.07 -8.63 0.99
N TRP A 81 6.20 -9.45 2.03
CA TRP A 81 6.65 -9.03 3.36
C TRP A 81 8.05 -9.57 3.66
N SER A 82 8.83 -8.79 4.40
CA SER A 82 10.09 -9.21 4.99
C SER A 82 9.87 -10.30 6.03
N ALA A 83 10.83 -11.21 6.19
CA ALA A 83 10.82 -12.23 7.23
C ALA A 83 11.46 -11.75 8.55
N THR A 84 12.03 -10.54 8.56
CA THR A 84 12.72 -9.95 9.69
C THR A 84 12.28 -8.51 9.89
N LEU A 85 12.40 -8.01 11.12
CA LEU A 85 12.20 -6.61 11.43
C LEU A 85 13.23 -5.75 10.66
N PRO A 86 12.80 -4.91 9.71
CA PRO A 86 13.71 -4.13 8.87
C PRO A 86 14.43 -3.04 9.66
N ALA A 87 15.57 -2.58 9.15
CA ALA A 87 16.22 -1.37 9.65
C ALA A 87 15.35 -0.13 9.42
N MET A 88 15.67 0.97 10.11
CA MET A 88 14.97 2.24 9.90
C MET A 88 15.12 2.69 8.44
N GLY A 89 14.03 3.14 7.82
CA GLY A 89 14.02 3.55 6.41
C GLY A 89 13.98 2.40 5.40
N THR A 90 13.73 1.17 5.84
CA THR A 90 13.44 0.04 4.94
C THR A 90 12.00 -0.42 5.15
N PRO A 91 11.17 -0.49 4.09
CA PRO A 91 9.79 -0.96 4.22
C PRO A 91 9.75 -2.43 4.62
N TYR A 92 8.83 -2.77 5.54
CA TYR A 92 8.54 -4.16 5.91
C TYR A 92 7.89 -4.94 4.77
N GLY A 93 7.17 -4.26 3.87
CA GLY A 93 6.64 -4.90 2.69
C GLY A 93 6.46 -3.95 1.51
N THR A 94 6.29 -4.55 0.34
CA THR A 94 6.09 -3.84 -0.92
C THR A 94 4.96 -4.49 -1.72
N CYS A 95 4.47 -3.77 -2.73
CA CYS A 95 3.44 -4.23 -3.66
C CYS A 95 4.02 -4.30 -5.07
N ASP A 96 3.72 -5.37 -5.79
CA ASP A 96 4.19 -5.62 -7.17
C ASP A 96 3.34 -4.95 -8.26
N TYR A 97 2.24 -4.29 -7.88
CA TYR A 97 1.32 -3.69 -8.85
C TYR A 97 2.01 -2.59 -9.67
N THR A 98 1.85 -2.71 -10.99
CA THR A 98 2.30 -1.72 -11.97
C THR A 98 1.10 -1.29 -12.83
N ASP A 99 0.86 0.02 -12.92
CA ASP A 99 -0.10 0.54 -13.89
C ASP A 99 0.59 0.55 -15.26
N GLY A 100 0.02 -0.16 -16.25
CA GLY A 100 0.55 -0.30 -17.61
C GLY A 100 0.51 0.97 -18.47
N ALA A 101 0.51 2.16 -17.86
CA ALA A 101 0.57 3.44 -18.56
C ALA A 101 1.98 3.72 -19.11
N THR A 102 2.06 4.61 -20.11
CA THR A 102 3.31 5.09 -20.76
C THR A 102 4.36 5.64 -19.80
N THR A 103 3.96 5.95 -18.55
CA THR A 103 4.85 6.09 -17.41
C THR A 103 4.38 5.13 -16.31
N PRO A 104 5.08 4.00 -16.07
CA PRO A 104 4.62 3.00 -15.12
C PRO A 104 4.59 3.62 -13.71
N THR A 105 3.39 3.80 -13.17
CA THR A 105 3.25 4.16 -11.76
C THR A 105 3.16 2.86 -10.96
N THR A 106 4.12 2.66 -10.07
CA THR A 106 4.18 1.46 -9.23
C THR A 106 3.53 1.75 -7.88
N HIS A 107 3.02 0.69 -7.25
CA HIS A 107 2.56 0.74 -5.87
C HIS A 107 3.68 0.41 -4.87
N ALA A 108 4.89 0.13 -5.36
CA ALA A 108 6.07 -0.14 -4.54
C ALA A 108 6.43 1.07 -3.67
N LEU A 109 6.99 0.78 -2.49
CA LEU A 109 7.60 1.77 -1.62
C LEU A 109 9.11 1.78 -1.89
N ALA A 110 9.67 2.93 -2.25
CA ALA A 110 11.12 3.08 -2.38
C ALA A 110 11.74 3.35 -1.01
N ALA A 111 12.85 2.71 -0.66
CA ALA A 111 13.47 2.80 0.67
C ALA A 111 13.76 4.25 1.13
N ALA A 112 14.13 5.15 0.21
CA ALA A 112 14.37 6.56 0.53
C ALA A 112 13.09 7.40 0.74
N GLU A 113 11.92 6.87 0.37
CA GLU A 113 10.62 7.53 0.52
C GLU A 113 9.84 7.04 1.76
N VAL A 114 10.35 6.02 2.46
CA VAL A 114 9.72 5.45 3.65
C VAL A 114 10.29 6.12 4.89
N ALA A 115 9.58 7.13 5.40
CA ALA A 115 9.80 7.62 6.76
C ALA A 115 9.09 6.68 7.76
N ASP A 116 9.79 6.28 8.82
CA ASP A 116 9.25 5.39 9.87
C ASP A 116 8.27 6.11 10.84
N TRP A 117 7.95 7.39 10.61
CA TRP A 117 7.12 8.25 11.46
C TRP A 117 5.95 8.89 10.69
#